data_AF-A0AAJ1SMW5-F1
#
_entry.id   AF-A0AAJ1SMW5-F1
#
_cell.length_a   1.000
_cell.length_b   1.000
_cell.length_c   1.000
_cell.angle_alpha   90.00
_cell.angle_beta   90.00
_cell.angle_gamma   90.00
#
_symmetry.space_group_name_H-M   'P 1'
#
loop_
_entity.id
_entity.type
_entity.pdbx_description
1 polymer ?
#
loop_
_entity_poly.entity_id
_entity_poly.type
_entity_poly.pdbx_seq_one_letter_code
_entity_poly.pdbx_strand_id
1 'polypeptide(L)' 'EFQSAIHSKMLNFILNNEFDKSDSKNPQTNLLNQLSNMNQINLFKLSLEELEAYHEYLRAIKKYADSIT' A
#
# COMPACT_ATOMS: atom_id res chain seq x y z
N GLU A 1 -1.06 -3.03 -11.90
CA GLU A 1 -1.61 -1.65 -12.03
C GLU A 1 -2.20 -1.12 -10.72
N PHE A 2 -3.18 -1.78 -10.12
CA PHE A 2 -3.91 -1.27 -8.95
C PHE A 2 -3.02 -0.95 -7.73
N GLN A 3 -2.18 -1.89 -7.30
CA GLN A 3 -1.24 -1.67 -6.19
C GLN A 3 -0.23 -0.56 -6.47
N SER A 4 0.33 -0.53 -7.70
CA SER A 4 1.29 0.49 -8.12
C SER A 4 0.69 1.90 -8.09
N ALA A 5 -0.59 2.05 -8.43
CA ALA A 5 -1.31 3.32 -8.35
C ALA A 5 -1.46 3.81 -6.91
N ILE A 6 -1.81 2.92 -5.98
CA ILE A 6 -1.93 3.24 -4.54
C ILE A 6 -0.56 3.63 -3.97
N HIS A 7 0.49 2.83 -4.27
CA HIS A 7 1.85 3.09 -3.82
C HIS A 7 2.36 4.46 -4.31
N SER A 8 2.17 4.76 -5.60
CA SER A 8 2.59 6.04 -6.18
C SER A 8 1.85 7.23 -5.54
N LYS A 9 0.54 7.10 -5.30
CA LYS A 9 -0.24 8.14 -4.62
C LYS A 9 0.29 8.40 -3.21
N MET A 10 0.51 7.35 -2.42
CA MET A 10 1.04 7.46 -1.06
C MET A 10 2.44 8.06 -1.03
N LEU A 11 3.32 7.62 -1.93
CA LEU A 11 4.68 8.13 -2.03
C LEU A 11 4.67 9.63 -2.36
N ASN A 12 3.86 10.06 -3.32
CA ASN A 12 3.73 11.46 -3.68
C ASN A 12 3.19 12.30 -2.52
N PHE A 13 2.20 11.79 -1.78
CA PHE A 13 1.65 12.49 -0.62
C PHE A 13 2.70 12.70 0.48
N ILE A 14 3.47 11.66 0.81
CA ILE A 14 4.55 11.72 1.81
C ILE A 14 5.63 12.70 1.39
N LEU A 15 6.04 12.67 0.11
CA LEU A 15 7.05 13.58 -0.43
C LEU A 15 6.58 15.04 -0.40
N ASN A 16 5.35 15.31 -0.83
CA ASN A 16 4.81 16.67 -0.91
C ASN A 16 4.56 17.32 0.46
N ASN A 17 4.37 16.50 1.51
CA ASN A 17 4.17 16.99 2.87
C ASN A 17 5.42 16.85 3.75
N GLU A 18 6.58 16.50 3.16
CA GLU A 18 7.87 16.36 3.85
C GLU A 18 7.82 15.41 5.06
N PHE A 19 6.98 14.38 5.00
CA PHE A 19 6.87 13.40 6.07
C PHE A 19 8.16 12.57 6.17
N ASP A 20 8.59 12.32 7.41
CA ASP A 20 9.70 11.43 7.68
C ASP A 20 9.32 10.00 7.27
N LYS A 21 10.03 9.48 6.28
CA LYS A 21 9.84 8.12 5.75
C LYS A 21 10.29 7.03 6.73
N SER A 22 11.05 7.39 7.76
CA SER A 22 11.48 6.50 8.82
C SER A 22 10.52 6.48 10.02
N ASP A 23 9.59 7.45 10.10
CA ASP A 23 8.61 7.51 11.18
C ASP A 23 7.47 6.50 10.97
N SER A 24 7.67 5.30 11.48
CA SER A 24 6.65 4.24 11.50
C SER A 24 5.42 4.53 12.35
N LYS A 25 5.43 5.60 13.17
CA LYS A 25 4.23 6.05 13.90
C LYS A 25 3.31 6.89 13.04
N ASN A 26 3.83 7.52 11.97
CA ASN A 26 3.03 8.25 11.00
C ASN A 26 2.19 7.24 10.16
N PRO A 27 0.85 7.34 10.15
CA PRO A 27 0.00 6.39 9.44
C PRO A 27 0.29 6.29 7.93
N GLN A 28 0.63 7.41 7.29
CA GLN A 28 0.94 7.45 5.86
C GLN A 28 2.26 6.74 5.57
N THR A 29 3.32 7.05 6.32
CA THR A 29 4.63 6.39 6.21
C THR A 29 4.53 4.89 6.51
N ASN A 30 3.77 4.52 7.53
CA ASN A 30 3.55 3.12 7.89
C ASN A 30 2.86 2.36 6.73
N LEU A 31 1.81 2.94 6.14
CA LEU A 31 1.12 2.35 4.99
C LEU A 31 2.03 2.18 3.78
N LEU A 32 2.88 3.18 3.48
CA LEU A 32 3.85 3.09 2.37
C LEU A 32 4.85 1.94 2.58
N ASN A 33 5.30 1.72 3.83
CA ASN A 33 6.20 0.62 4.16
C ASN A 33 5.50 -0.74 4.00
N GLN A 34 4.24 -0.87 4.44
CA GLN A 34 3.45 -2.09 4.23
C GLN A 34 3.28 -2.41 2.73
N LEU A 35 2.93 -1.41 1.92
CA LEU A 35 2.80 -1.56 0.47
C LEU A 35 4.10 -1.99 -0.21
N SER A 36 5.24 -1.48 0.28
CA SER A 36 6.55 -1.82 -0.26
C SER A 36 6.93 -3.27 0.04
N ASN A 37 6.59 -3.78 1.22
CA ASN A 37 6.78 -5.19 1.57
C ASN A 37 5.89 -6.12 0.73
N MET A 38 4.67 -5.68 0.40
CA MET A 38 3.74 -6.49 -0.41
C MET A 38 4.16 -6.66 -1.86
N ASN A 39 4.94 -5.73 -2.42
CA ASN A 39 5.51 -5.88 -3.76
C ASN A 39 6.47 -7.08 -3.85
N GLN A 40 6.90 -7.66 -2.72
CA GLN A 40 7.77 -8.83 -2.67
C GLN A 40 7.01 -10.17 -2.74
N ILE A 41 5.68 -10.15 -2.67
CA ILE A 41 4.84 -11.36 -2.72
C ILE A 41 4.83 -11.90 -4.16
N ASN A 42 5.19 -13.17 -4.32
CA ASN A 42 5.08 -13.86 -5.61
C ASN A 42 3.65 -14.37 -5.82
N LEU A 43 2.84 -13.59 -6.55
CA LEU A 43 1.44 -13.90 -6.83
C LEU A 43 1.22 -15.23 -7.57
N PHE A 44 2.21 -15.72 -8.34
CA PHE A 44 2.10 -16.99 -9.05
C PHE A 44 2.16 -18.22 -8.15
N LYS A 45 2.52 -18.05 -6.88
CA LYS A 45 2.52 -19.11 -5.88
C LYS A 45 1.22 -19.19 -5.08
N LEU A 46 0.32 -18.22 -5.27
CA LEU A 46 -0.95 -18.15 -4.56
C LEU A 46 -2.02 -18.96 -5.30
N SER A 47 -2.89 -19.59 -4.53
CA SER A 47 -4.14 -20.19 -5.01
C SER A 47 -5.13 -19.11 -5.46
N LEU A 48 -6.19 -19.52 -6.16
CA LEU A 48 -7.26 -18.60 -6.58
C LEU A 48 -7.90 -17.87 -5.38
N GLU A 49 -8.18 -18.59 -4.29
CA GLU A 49 -8.78 -18.02 -3.07
C GLU A 49 -7.85 -16.98 -2.43
N GLU A 50 -6.54 -17.27 -2.37
CA GLU A 50 -5.55 -16.32 -1.87
C GLU A 50 -5.41 -15.08 -2.77
N LEU A 51 -5.54 -15.24 -4.09
CA LEU A 51 -5.54 -14.12 -5.04
C LEU A 51 -6.78 -13.24 -4.90
N GLU A 52 -7.95 -13.83 -4.69
CA GLU A 52 -9.20 -13.10 -4.43
C GLU A 52 -9.11 -12.33 -3.10
N ALA A 53 -8.62 -12.99 -2.05
CA ALA A 53 -8.38 -12.35 -0.75
C ALA A 53 -7.36 -11.21 -0.86
N TYR A 54 -6.29 -11.40 -1.62
CA TYR A 54 -5.29 -10.36 -1.88
C TYR A 54 -5.90 -9.16 -2.63
N HIS A 55 -6.75 -9.41 -3.60
CA HIS A 55 -7.44 -8.34 -4.35
C HIS A 55 -8.41 -7.55 -3.48
N GLU A 56 -9.20 -8.21 -2.63
CA GLU A 56 -10.07 -7.54 -1.67
C GLU A 56 -9.28 -6.74 -0.63
N TYR A 57 -8.16 -7.29 -0.17
CA TYR A 57 -7.25 -6.60 0.72
C TYR A 57 -6.69 -5.32 0.08
N LEU A 58 -6.27 -5.35 -1.19
CA LEU A 58 -5.86 -4.15 -1.91
C LEU A 58 -6.99 -3.10 -2.01
N ARG A 59 -8.24 -3.52 -2.20
CA ARG A 59 -9.40 -2.61 -2.21
C ARG A 59 -9.59 -1.93 -0.85
N ALA A 60 -9.42 -2.68 0.24
CA ALA A 60 -9.48 -2.14 1.60
C ALA A 60 -8.36 -1.11 1.85
N ILE A 61 -7.13 -1.44 1.45
CA ILE A 61 -6.00 -0.50 1.48
C ILE A 61 -6.35 0.77 0.70
N LYS A 62 -6.90 0.65 -0.52
CA LYS A 62 -7.22 1.85 -1.32
C LYS A 62 -8.17 2.78 -0.56
N LYS A 63 -9.24 2.23 0.01
CA LYS A 63 -10.20 3.01 0.81
C LYS A 63 -9.52 3.69 2.00
N TYR A 64 -8.63 2.98 2.68
CA TYR A 64 -7.87 3.52 3.81
C TYR A 64 -6.90 4.62 3.36
N ALA A 65 -6.12 4.40 2.30
CA ALA A 65 -5.23 5.39 1.71
C ALA A 65 -6.01 6.67 1.34
N ASP A 66 -7.17 6.53 0.70
CA ASP A 66 -8.06 7.64 0.36
C ASP A 66 -8.63 8.38 1.59
N SER A 67 -8.66 7.76 2.78
CA SER A 67 -9.11 8.42 4.02
C SER A 67 -8.01 9.17 4.77
N ILE A 68 -6.73 8.87 4.51
CA ILE A 68 -5.58 9.45 5.21
C ILE A 68 -4.71 10.36 4.32
N THR A 69 -5.09 10.51 3.06
CA THR A 69 -4.45 11.40 2.05
C THR A 69 -5.49 12.33 1.46
#